data_AF-A0AAX1ZWV4-F1
#
_entry.id   AF-A0AAX1ZWV4-F1
#
_cell.length_a   1.000
_cell.length_b   1.000
_cell.length_c   1.000
_cell.angle_alpha   90.00
_cell.angle_beta   90.00
_cell.angle_gamma   90.00
#
_symmetry.space_group_name_H-M   'P 1'
#
loop_
_entity.id
_entity.type
_entity.pdbx_description
1 polymer ?
#
loop_
_entity_poly.entity_id
_entity_poly.type
_entity_poly.pdbx_seq_one_letter_code
_entity_poly.pdbx_strand_id
1 'polypeptide(L)'
;QLDHRTDIKERIDKRRAFRRARRNRKTRYRKPRFLNRKRKEGWLPPSLESRMQNIKTWVERLRKICPIEHISYENAKFDTQLMRNPEINGVEYQQGTLQGYE
;
A
#
# COMPACT_ATOMS: atom_id res chain seq x y z
N GLN A 1 -28.93 26.89 -3.44
CA GLN A 1 -28.75 25.71 -4.31
C GLN A 1 -27.30 25.27 -4.22
N LEU A 2 -27.02 24.01 -3.88
CA LEU A 2 -25.66 23.46 -3.72
C LEU A 2 -25.23 22.86 -5.06
N ASP A 3 -24.38 23.57 -5.81
CA ASP A 3 -23.80 23.04 -7.04
C ASP A 3 -22.53 22.23 -6.73
N HIS A 4 -22.57 20.94 -7.06
CA HIS A 4 -21.42 20.06 -6.91
C HIS A 4 -20.41 20.29 -8.05
N ARG A 5 -19.12 20.39 -7.71
CA ARG A 5 -18.04 20.47 -8.72
C ARG A 5 -17.93 19.17 -9.52
N THR A 6 -18.27 19.24 -10.79
CA THR A 6 -18.19 18.12 -11.75
C THR A 6 -16.83 18.03 -12.47
N ASP A 7 -16.03 19.10 -12.46
CA ASP A 7 -14.75 19.23 -13.19
C ASP A 7 -13.57 18.45 -12.59
N ILE A 8 -13.68 18.01 -11.33
CA ILE A 8 -12.56 17.43 -10.57
C ILE A 8 -12.03 16.15 -11.23
N LYS A 9 -12.93 15.24 -11.59
CA LYS A 9 -12.58 13.96 -12.22
C LYS A 9 -11.84 14.19 -13.54
N GLU A 10 -12.40 15.04 -14.40
CA GLU A 10 -11.80 15.37 -15.70
C GLU A 10 -10.40 15.99 -15.54
N ARG A 11 -10.22 16.89 -14.56
CA ARG A 11 -8.90 17.49 -14.28
C ARG A 11 -7.89 16.46 -13.77
N ILE A 12 -8.31 15.50 -12.96
CA ILE A 12 -7.46 14.39 -12.50
C ILE A 12 -7.07 13.50 -13.69
N ASP A 13 -8.02 13.18 -14.57
CA ASP A 13 -7.81 12.33 -15.73
C ASP A 13 -6.90 12.99 -16.78
N LYS A 14 -7.10 14.27 -17.09
CA LYS A 14 -6.19 15.08 -17.92
C LYS A 14 -4.77 15.07 -17.35
N ARG A 15 -4.63 15.30 -16.04
CA ARG A 15 -3.32 15.26 -15.36
C ARG A 15 -2.68 13.87 -15.44
N ARG A 16 -3.45 12.80 -15.31
CA ARG A 16 -2.99 11.41 -15.47
C ARG A 16 -2.52 11.14 -16.91
N ALA A 17 -3.29 11.57 -17.91
CA ALA A 17 -3.00 11.40 -19.33
C ALA A 17 -1.69 12.11 -19.73
N PHE A 18 -1.52 13.38 -19.36
CA PHE A 18 -0.28 14.12 -19.64
C PHE A 18 0.96 13.47 -19.02
N ARG A 19 0.85 12.95 -17.78
CA ARG A 19 1.95 12.21 -17.14
C ARG A 19 2.28 10.92 -17.89
N ARG A 20 1.26 10.19 -18.38
CA ARG A 20 1.46 8.96 -19.16
C ARG A 20 2.13 9.26 -20.51
N ALA A 21 1.63 10.24 -21.25
CA ALA A 21 2.19 10.66 -22.54
C ALA A 21 3.65 11.14 -22.40
N ARG A 22 3.98 11.91 -21.36
CA ARG A 22 5.36 12.33 -21.07
C ARG A 22 6.26 11.13 -20.77
N ARG A 23 5.77 10.15 -20.00
CA ARG A 23 6.51 8.93 -19.70
C ARG A 23 6.79 8.14 -20.98
N ASN A 24 5.76 7.92 -21.82
CA ASN A 24 5.86 7.16 -23.07
C ASN A 24 6.82 7.80 -24.09
N ARG A 25 6.82 9.14 -24.23
CA ARG A 25 7.74 9.84 -25.13
C ARG A 25 9.22 9.74 -24.73
N LYS A 26 9.53 9.37 -23.49
CA LYS A 26 10.89 9.28 -22.94
C LYS A 26 11.27 7.84 -22.55
N THR A 27 10.57 6.83 -23.04
CA THR A 27 10.84 5.41 -22.69
C THR A 27 12.07 4.83 -23.36
N ARG A 28 12.55 5.38 -24.48
CA ARG A 28 13.68 4.81 -25.26
C ARG A 28 14.93 4.54 -24.40
N TYR A 29 15.17 5.33 -23.35
CA TYR A 29 16.29 5.15 -22.42
C TYR A 29 15.85 4.85 -20.98
N ARG A 30 14.55 4.67 -20.72
CA ARG A 30 14.05 4.48 -19.35
C ARG A 30 14.13 3.00 -18.99
N LYS A 31 15.26 2.59 -18.42
CA LYS A 31 15.46 1.24 -17.87
C LYS A 31 14.26 0.82 -16.98
N PRO A 32 13.79 -0.45 -17.07
CA PRO A 32 12.72 -0.97 -16.25
C PRO A 32 12.93 -0.70 -14.75
N ARG A 33 11.86 -0.34 -14.04
CA ARG A 33 11.95 0.16 -12.66
C ARG A 33 12.34 -0.89 -11.62
N PHE A 34 12.30 -2.19 -11.96
CA PHE A 34 12.59 -3.26 -11.02
C PHE A 34 14.07 -3.27 -10.60
N LEU A 35 15.00 -3.07 -11.55
CA LEU A 35 16.45 -2.99 -11.24
C LEU A 35 16.86 -1.64 -10.65
N ASN A 36 16.12 -0.57 -10.92
CA ASN A 36 16.49 0.79 -10.52
C ASN A 36 15.93 1.21 -9.15
N ARG A 37 15.21 0.33 -8.47
CA ARG A 37 14.78 0.54 -7.08
C ARG A 37 15.68 -0.29 -6.18
N LYS A 38 16.91 0.17 -5.95
CA LYS A 38 17.77 -0.43 -4.92
C LYS A 38 17.09 -0.24 -3.57
N ARG A 39 16.67 -1.33 -2.95
CA ARG A 39 16.23 -1.35 -1.56
C ARG A 39 17.48 -1.45 -0.71
N LYS A 40 17.67 -0.49 0.19
CA LYS A 40 18.76 -0.58 1.17
C LYS A 40 18.46 -1.72 2.13
N GLU A 41 19.48 -2.21 2.81
CA GLU A 41 19.29 -3.10 3.96
C GLU A 41 18.35 -2.42 4.98
N GLY A 42 17.38 -3.18 5.49
CA GLY A 42 16.34 -2.64 6.37
C GLY A 42 15.24 -1.81 5.68
N TRP A 43 15.19 -1.75 4.35
CA TRP A 43 14.12 -1.03 3.65
C TRP A 43 12.75 -1.66 3.92
N LEU A 44 11.82 -0.85 4.43
CA LEU A 44 10.41 -1.21 4.56
C LEU A 44 9.62 -0.58 3.40
N PRO A 45 8.59 -1.28 2.87
CA PRO A 45 7.60 -0.67 1.99
C PRO A 45 7.00 0.59 2.63
N PRO A 46 6.73 1.66 1.87
CA PRO A 46 6.18 2.90 2.42
C PRO A 46 4.91 2.72 3.26
N SER A 47 4.08 1.73 2.93
CA SER A 47 2.86 1.40 3.67
C SER A 47 3.14 0.73 5.03
N LEU A 48 4.23 -0.03 5.16
CA LEU A 48 4.68 -0.60 6.43
C LEU A 48 5.42 0.45 7.27
N GLU A 49 6.30 1.22 6.61
CA GLU A 49 7.02 2.32 7.26
C GLU A 49 6.05 3.35 7.85
N SER A 50 5.03 3.76 7.09
CA SER A 50 4.02 4.70 7.58
C SER A 50 3.30 4.18 8.84
N ARG A 51 2.93 2.90 8.88
CA ARG A 51 2.28 2.29 10.06
C ARG A 51 3.21 2.29 11.26
N MET A 52 4.47 1.89 11.06
CA MET A 52 5.48 1.90 12.11
C MET A 52 5.72 3.32 12.65
N GLN A 53 5.88 4.31 11.77
CA GLN A 53 6.13 5.69 12.17
C GLN A 53 4.92 6.30 12.90
N ASN A 54 3.70 5.94 12.51
CA ASN A 54 2.49 6.38 13.22
C ASN A 54 2.48 5.86 14.66
N ILE A 55 2.73 4.57 14.87
CA ILE A 55 2.78 3.97 16.21
C ILE A 55 3.89 4.64 17.04
N LYS A 56 5.10 4.76 16.47
CA LYS A 56 6.23 5.41 17.11
C LYS A 56 5.89 6.84 17.54
N THR A 57 5.29 7.62 16.65
CA THR A 57 4.89 9.01 16.91
C THR A 57 3.94 9.11 18.11
N TRP A 58 2.97 8.20 18.20
CA TRP A 58 2.03 8.18 19.32
C TRP A 58 2.71 7.79 20.64
N VAL A 59 3.56 6.75 20.62
CA VAL A 59 4.34 6.36 21.80
C VAL A 59 5.20 7.52 22.29
N GLU A 60 5.92 8.21 21.40
CA GLU A 60 6.75 9.37 21.75
C GLU A 60 5.94 10.53 22.33
N ARG A 61 4.73 10.77 21.81
CA ARG A 61 3.82 11.79 22.35
C ARG A 61 3.33 11.42 23.75
N LEU A 62 2.91 10.17 23.96
CA LEU A 62 2.44 9.71 25.26
C LEU A 62 3.55 9.75 26.32
N ARG A 63 4.78 9.34 25.95
CA ARG A 63 5.95 9.41 26.85
C ARG A 63 6.29 10.82 27.34
N LYS A 64 5.89 11.87 26.63
CA LYS A 64 6.07 13.27 27.06
C LYS A 64 5.05 13.70 28.11
N ILE A 65 3.89 13.04 28.15
CA ILE A 65 2.78 13.38 29.02
C ILE A 65 2.85 12.58 30.31
N CYS A 66 3.21 11.29 30.23
CA CYS A 66 3.37 10.43 31.39
C CYS A 66 4.52 9.44 31.22
N PRO A 67 5.15 8.99 32.32
CA PRO A 67 6.11 7.90 32.27
C PRO A 67 5.42 6.61 31.85
N ILE A 68 5.83 6.04 30.71
CA ILE A 68 5.39 4.73 30.25
C ILE A 68 6.40 3.70 30.73
N GLU A 69 6.00 2.83 31.65
CA GLU A 69 6.85 1.75 32.18
C GLU A 69 6.86 0.52 31.26
N HIS A 70 5.69 0.17 30.70
CA HIS A 70 5.54 -1.04 29.87
C HIS A 70 4.70 -0.77 28.62
N ILE A 71 5.06 -1.41 27.51
CA ILE A 71 4.32 -1.40 26.24
C ILE A 71 4.09 -2.84 25.80
N SER A 72 2.84 -3.24 25.66
CA SER A 72 2.43 -4.51 25.05
C SER A 72 1.82 -4.25 23.67
N TYR A 73 2.20 -5.04 22.67
CA TYR A 73 1.57 -4.98 21.34
C TYR A 73 1.14 -6.38 20.90
N GLU A 74 0.00 -6.46 20.24
CA GLU A 74 -0.48 -7.67 19.59
C GLU A 74 -0.45 -7.48 18.08
N ASN A 75 0.14 -8.44 17.36
CA ASN A 75 0.14 -8.45 15.91
C ASN A 75 -0.78 -9.54 15.40
N ALA A 76 -2.08 -9.22 15.33
CA ALA A 76 -3.07 -10.12 14.76
C ALA A 76 -2.97 -10.11 13.22
N LYS A 77 -2.55 -11.23 12.65
CA LYS A 77 -2.64 -11.48 11.21
C LYS A 77 -3.93 -12.27 10.96
N PHE A 78 -4.91 -11.61 10.36
CA PHE A 78 -6.13 -12.27 9.90
C PHE A 78 -5.95 -12.72 8.45
N ASP A 79 -5.92 -14.04 8.25
CA ASP A 79 -6.05 -14.62 6.92
C ASP A 79 -7.51 -15.01 6.69
N THR A 80 -8.22 -14.14 5.99
CA THR A 80 -9.66 -14.31 5.74
C THR A 80 -9.96 -15.49 4.81
N GLN A 81 -8.99 -15.97 4.02
CA GLN A 81 -9.16 -17.15 3.18
C GLN A 81 -8.97 -18.42 4.00
N LEU A 82 -7.93 -18.48 4.84
CA LEU A 82 -7.69 -19.61 5.75
C LEU A 82 -8.84 -19.79 6.76
N MET A 83 -9.43 -18.70 7.23
CA MET A 83 -10.62 -18.76 8.10
C MET A 83 -11.85 -19.37 7.42
N ARG A 84 -11.94 -19.30 6.09
CA ARG A 84 -13.05 -19.87 5.32
C ARG A 84 -12.76 -21.30 4.87
N ASN A 85 -11.51 -21.58 4.51
CA ASN A 85 -11.03 -22.90 4.13
C ASN A 85 -9.71 -23.20 4.87
N PRO A 86 -9.75 -23.95 5.98
CA PRO A 86 -8.55 -24.30 6.75
C PRO A 86 -7.51 -25.10 5.97
N GLU A 87 -7.91 -25.77 4.88
CA GLU A 87 -7.03 -26.59 4.04
C GLU A 87 -6.37 -25.80 2.91
N ILE A 88 -6.63 -24.49 2.80
CA ILE A 88 -6.08 -23.67 1.71
C ILE A 88 -4.55 -23.64 1.76
N ASN A 89 -3.91 -23.97 0.63
CA ASN A 89 -2.46 -24.05 0.55
C ASN A 89 -1.90 -23.58 -0.81
N GLY A 90 -0.73 -22.94 -0.75
CA GLY A 90 0.09 -22.65 -1.94
C GLY A 90 -0.64 -21.84 -3.01
N VAL A 91 -0.86 -22.46 -4.18
CA VAL A 91 -1.42 -21.81 -5.37
C VAL A 91 -2.89 -21.42 -5.18
N GLU A 92 -3.61 -22.11 -4.31
CA GLU A 92 -5.05 -21.88 -4.05
C GLU A 92 -5.35 -20.46 -3.57
N TYR A 93 -4.40 -19.80 -2.90
CA TYR A 93 -4.50 -18.38 -2.53
C TYR A 93 -4.66 -17.44 -3.74
N GLN A 94 -4.15 -17.86 -4.89
CA GLN A 94 -4.20 -17.11 -6.14
C GLN A 94 -5.44 -17.48 -6.96
N GLN A 95 -6.10 -18.59 -6.61
CA GLN A 95 -7.26 -19.10 -7.32
C GLN A 95 -8.56 -18.60 -6.72
N GLY A 96 -9.12 -17.56 -7.36
CA GLY A 96 -10.43 -17.06 -7.00
C GLY A 96 -11.53 -18.06 -7.35
N THR A 97 -12.73 -17.84 -6.82
CA THR A 97 -13.92 -18.70 -7.06
C THR A 97 -14.30 -18.84 -8.53
N LEU A 98 -13.85 -17.94 -9.41
CA LEU A 98 -14.12 -17.94 -10.85
C LEU A 98 -12.95 -18.49 -11.68
N GLN A 99 -11.88 -19.00 -11.05
CA GLN A 99 -10.77 -19.58 -11.79
C GLN A 99 -11.24 -20.81 -12.57
N GLY A 100 -11.04 -20.79 -13.89
CA GLY A 100 -11.41 -21.88 -14.79
C GLY A 100 -12.79 -21.74 -15.45
N TYR A 101 -13.52 -20.65 -15.20
CA TYR A 101 -14.70 -20.30 -15.98
C TYR A 101 -14.31 -19.38 -17.15
N GLU A 102 -13.75 -19.97 -18.21
CA GLU A 102 -13.79 -19.53 -19.62
C GLU A 102 -13.67 -20.77 -20.52
#